data_AF-A0A0L0P058-F1
#
_entry.id   AF-A0A0L0P058-F1
#
_cell.length_a   1.000
_cell.length_b   1.000
_cell.length_c   1.000
_cell.angle_alpha   90.00
_cell.angle_beta   90.00
_cell.angle_gamma   90.00
#
_symmetry.space_group_name_H-M   'P 1'
#
loop_
_entity.id
_entity.type
_entity.pdbx_description
1 polymer ?
#
loop_
_entity_poly.entity_id
_entity_poly.type
_entity_poly.pdbx_seq_one_letter_code
_entity_poly.pdbx_strand_id
1 'polypeptide(L)'
;MWQLLLLAFLVPLAHKDSRLAIQRYINTYYYKYISVSNPGTPALSRKGSYASNEELPKPTPLMITPEQVKNYDDRPWRPFRWPYHQTMSIFKLDINHWLDMDKYYWHYIEEKKRVFMKYGKQNIDWLPGSEDACTELMETVLQHMIDRYPLLFTVLIDKKERGRVIRNELTKEILDMTLPLKEHPLVYVLMMAKEDFYVVRKDPNDGLHHLVAAAVPFPGGSFDILTKIGKHLDVIHEDVPYYKEKLKNSMERWFLRLAPNLPVERASWYISWDHKLKMSNVYQVPEVVPDLEETMKLTPPGSFNVRVERQTLRRLPKSQAIIFTNHPVFYSLDEMKDEPMVPSLIRKILYEGPGDIIKYKNFDFLRDHLVGYLDKVIEDQIDKGLISKDQPVKTLPTYPFASWAQTDFDFVNGWNNPRFDGRKPDYSEQAKKELIYSND
;
A
#
# COMPACT_ATOMS: atom_id res chain seq x y z
N MET A 1 0.93 21.37 -42.39
CA MET A 1 -0.53 21.50 -42.27
C MET A 1 -1.10 20.12 -41.97
N TRP A 2 -1.17 19.60 -40.73
CA TRP A 2 -1.31 20.25 -39.41
C TRP A 2 -2.53 21.16 -39.33
N GLN A 3 -3.34 20.90 -38.30
CA GLN A 3 -4.64 21.49 -37.94
C GLN A 3 -5.84 20.95 -38.74
N LEU A 4 -6.80 20.37 -38.00
CA LEU A 4 -8.20 20.07 -38.35
C LEU A 4 -8.66 18.58 -38.28
N LEU A 5 -7.95 17.69 -37.56
CA LEU A 5 -8.35 16.27 -37.42
C LEU A 5 -8.79 15.79 -36.03
N LEU A 6 -9.00 16.63 -35.01
CA LEU A 6 -9.32 16.17 -33.64
C LEU A 6 -10.35 17.05 -32.93
N LEU A 7 -11.55 17.22 -33.50
CA LEU A 7 -12.62 18.03 -32.90
C LEU A 7 -14.02 17.38 -32.90
N ALA A 8 -14.15 16.09 -33.25
CA ALA A 8 -15.46 15.47 -33.45
C ALA A 8 -15.87 14.39 -32.43
N PHE A 9 -15.09 14.10 -31.37
CA PHE A 9 -15.49 13.13 -30.34
C PHE A 9 -15.36 13.64 -28.90
N LEU A 10 -15.47 14.95 -28.71
CA LEU A 10 -15.62 15.56 -27.38
C LEU A 10 -17.04 16.11 -27.19
N VAL A 11 -17.78 15.42 -26.30
CA VAL A 11 -18.70 16.00 -25.31
C VAL A 11 -20.16 16.20 -25.81
N PRO A 12 -21.15 15.88 -24.95
CA PRO A 12 -21.82 17.01 -24.33
C PRO A 12 -21.98 16.87 -22.81
N LEU A 13 -21.40 17.84 -22.11
CA LEU A 13 -22.05 18.61 -21.06
C LEU A 13 -22.54 17.82 -19.83
N ALA A 14 -21.65 17.62 -18.85
CA ALA A 14 -22.05 18.11 -17.54
C ALA A 14 -22.22 19.62 -17.71
N HIS A 15 -23.47 20.06 -17.79
CA HIS A 15 -23.87 21.46 -18.01
C HIS A 15 -22.97 22.38 -17.18
N LYS A 16 -22.63 23.56 -17.68
CA LYS A 16 -21.91 24.57 -16.87
C LYS A 16 -22.60 24.77 -15.52
N ASP A 17 -23.92 24.62 -15.50
CA ASP A 17 -24.78 24.64 -14.31
C ASP A 17 -24.63 23.39 -13.42
N SER A 18 -24.37 22.20 -13.95
CA SER A 18 -24.08 20.98 -13.17
C SER A 18 -22.72 21.05 -12.50
N ARG A 19 -21.70 21.56 -13.21
CA ARG A 19 -20.38 21.85 -12.62
C ARG A 19 -20.47 22.96 -11.59
N LEU A 20 -21.21 24.03 -11.88
CA LEU A 20 -21.49 25.11 -10.91
C LEU A 20 -22.33 24.62 -9.73
N ALA A 21 -23.24 23.65 -9.90
CA ALA A 21 -24.04 23.07 -8.83
C ALA A 21 -23.21 22.15 -7.94
N ILE A 22 -22.33 21.33 -8.51
CA ILE A 22 -21.34 20.54 -7.74
C ILE A 22 -20.37 21.49 -7.03
N GLN A 23 -19.85 22.51 -7.72
CA GLN A 23 -18.99 23.53 -7.12
C GLN A 23 -19.70 24.30 -6.01
N ARG A 24 -20.98 24.67 -6.19
CA ARG A 24 -21.79 25.36 -5.17
C ARG A 24 -22.16 24.44 -4.02
N TYR A 25 -22.46 23.18 -4.28
CA TYR A 25 -22.73 22.17 -3.25
C TYR A 25 -21.48 21.91 -2.42
N ILE A 26 -20.35 21.63 -3.08
CA ILE A 26 -19.04 21.51 -2.46
C ILE A 26 -18.75 22.79 -1.67
N ASN A 27 -18.84 23.99 -2.26
CA ASN A 27 -18.56 25.25 -1.55
C ASN A 27 -19.48 25.49 -0.36
N THR A 28 -20.80 25.33 -0.51
CA THR A 28 -21.78 25.58 0.57
C THR A 28 -21.62 24.58 1.70
N TYR A 29 -21.29 23.32 1.37
CA TYR A 29 -20.99 22.27 2.34
C TYR A 29 -19.62 22.52 3.01
N TYR A 30 -18.58 22.86 2.25
CA TYR A 30 -17.24 23.14 2.75
C TYR A 30 -17.21 24.33 3.72
N TYR A 31 -17.92 25.42 3.40
CA TYR A 31 -18.09 26.57 4.31
C TYR A 31 -18.91 26.22 5.57
N LYS A 32 -19.86 25.28 5.47
CA LYS A 32 -20.64 24.81 6.61
C LYS A 32 -19.83 23.98 7.61
N TYR A 33 -18.79 23.26 7.17
CA TYR A 33 -18.00 22.38 8.04
C TYR A 33 -16.62 22.92 8.45
N ILE A 34 -16.05 23.91 7.73
CA ILE A 34 -14.88 24.66 8.23
C ILE A 34 -15.27 25.68 9.30
N SER A 35 -16.51 26.18 9.29
CA SER A 35 -16.99 27.16 10.29
C SER A 35 -17.41 26.56 11.64
N VAL A 36 -17.24 25.25 11.86
CA VAL A 36 -17.43 24.62 13.17
C VAL A 36 -16.09 24.18 13.76
N SER A 37 -15.17 25.13 13.87
CA SER A 37 -14.11 25.08 14.87
C SER A 37 -14.72 25.41 16.24
N ASN A 38 -15.24 24.39 16.93
CA ASN A 38 -15.43 24.48 18.37
C ASN A 38 -15.13 23.13 19.05
N PRO A 39 -14.52 23.14 20.25
CA PRO A 39 -13.91 21.97 20.86
C PRO A 39 -14.96 21.09 21.56
N GLY A 40 -14.80 19.78 21.40
CA GLY A 40 -15.18 18.79 22.41
C GLY A 40 -16.64 18.34 22.42
N THR A 41 -16.83 17.07 22.02
CA THR A 41 -17.64 16.16 22.84
C THR A 41 -16.68 15.06 23.31
N PRO A 42 -16.58 14.77 24.61
CA PRO A 42 -15.70 13.70 25.06
C PRO A 42 -16.18 12.39 24.45
N ALA A 43 -15.33 11.72 23.69
CA ALA A 43 -15.57 10.34 23.32
C ALA A 43 -15.64 9.53 24.62
N LEU A 44 -16.85 9.10 25.00
CA LEU A 44 -17.03 8.08 26.03
C LEU A 44 -16.50 6.76 25.46
N SER A 45 -15.18 6.59 25.47
CA SER A 45 -14.58 5.26 25.30
C SER A 45 -14.88 4.48 26.58
N ARG A 46 -15.66 3.40 26.47
CA ARG A 46 -15.69 2.40 27.53
C ARG A 46 -14.26 1.87 27.67
N LYS A 47 -13.69 2.01 28.87
CA LYS A 47 -12.33 1.58 29.24
C LYS A 47 -12.08 0.12 28.82
N GLY A 48 -11.50 -0.04 27.63
CA GLY A 48 -10.77 -1.23 27.24
C GLY A 48 -9.28 -0.94 27.36
N SER A 49 -8.45 -1.97 27.54
CA SER A 49 -6.99 -1.89 27.69
C SER A 49 -6.22 -1.24 26.50
N TYR A 50 -6.94 -0.73 25.51
CA TYR A 50 -6.43 -0.07 24.30
C TYR A 50 -6.79 1.43 24.24
N ALA A 51 -7.47 2.00 25.23
CA ALA A 51 -7.69 3.44 25.28
C ALA A 51 -6.51 4.11 25.99
N SER A 52 -5.45 4.46 25.25
CA SER A 52 -4.46 5.42 25.76
C SER A 52 -4.99 6.85 25.53
N ASN A 53 -4.82 7.72 26.53
CA ASN A 53 -5.08 9.16 26.40
C ASN A 53 -3.95 9.89 25.64
N GLU A 54 -2.93 9.15 25.19
CA GLU A 54 -1.76 9.72 24.52
C GLU A 54 -2.10 10.10 23.08
N GLU A 55 -1.80 11.32 22.68
CA GLU A 55 -1.94 11.74 21.29
C GLU A 55 -1.03 10.92 20.37
N LEU A 56 -1.43 10.78 19.10
CA LEU A 56 -0.55 10.18 18.10
C LEU A 56 0.72 11.04 18.01
N PRO A 57 1.93 10.47 18.17
CA PRO A 57 3.15 11.25 18.03
C PRO A 57 3.23 11.88 16.63
N LYS A 58 3.80 13.07 16.56
CA LYS A 58 4.16 13.67 15.27
C LYS A 58 5.32 12.88 14.65
N PRO A 59 5.34 12.70 13.31
CA PRO A 59 6.50 12.11 12.67
C PRO A 59 7.74 12.98 12.90
N THR A 60 8.88 12.34 13.11
CA THR A 60 10.18 13.00 13.19
C THR A 60 10.62 13.38 11.78
N PRO A 61 11.04 14.62 11.51
CA PRO A 61 11.51 15.00 10.19
C PRO A 61 12.71 14.16 9.74
N LEU A 62 12.65 13.65 8.50
CA LEU A 62 13.76 13.05 7.79
C LEU A 62 14.27 14.07 6.75
N MET A 63 15.45 14.64 7.00
CA MET A 63 16.06 15.69 6.17
C MET A 63 16.77 15.12 4.93
N ILE A 64 16.11 14.20 4.23
CA ILE A 64 16.64 13.55 3.03
C ILE A 64 16.43 14.43 1.79
N THR A 65 17.48 14.67 1.00
CA THR A 65 17.37 15.45 -0.25
C THR A 65 16.90 14.58 -1.42
N PRO A 66 16.36 15.19 -2.50
CA PRO A 66 15.99 14.45 -3.71
C PRO A 66 17.12 13.59 -4.30
N GLU A 67 18.38 14.02 -4.17
CA GLU A 67 19.55 13.27 -4.62
C GLU A 67 19.81 12.03 -3.76
N GLN A 68 19.62 12.15 -2.44
CA GLN A 68 19.81 11.05 -1.50
C GLN A 68 18.73 9.98 -1.60
N VAL A 69 17.48 10.35 -1.93
CA VAL A 69 16.36 9.39 -2.11
C VAL A 69 16.70 8.27 -3.09
N LYS A 70 17.51 8.55 -4.12
CA LYS A 70 17.94 7.55 -5.12
C LYS A 70 18.66 6.34 -4.52
N ASN A 71 19.22 6.50 -3.33
CA ASN A 71 19.91 5.45 -2.60
C ASN A 71 19.18 5.06 -1.31
N TYR A 72 17.94 5.49 -1.09
CA TYR A 72 17.23 5.22 0.15
C TYR A 72 16.34 3.98 0.02
N ASP A 73 16.55 2.98 0.89
CA ASP A 73 15.72 1.78 0.96
C ASP A 73 14.76 1.82 2.18
N ASP A 74 13.53 1.38 1.94
CA ASP A 74 12.50 1.20 2.98
C ASP A 74 12.82 0.00 3.89
N ARG A 75 12.06 -0.15 4.98
CA ARG A 75 12.22 -1.26 5.94
C ARG A 75 12.14 -2.62 5.23
N PRO A 76 13.07 -3.55 5.49
CA PRO A 76 13.17 -4.82 4.76
C PRO A 76 12.16 -5.84 5.32
N TRP A 77 11.04 -6.03 4.64
CA TRP A 77 9.94 -6.87 5.12
C TRP A 77 10.19 -8.38 4.92
N ARG A 78 10.04 -9.16 6.00
CA ARG A 78 10.06 -10.63 6.05
C ARG A 78 8.80 -11.16 6.76
N PRO A 79 7.60 -11.01 6.19
CA PRO A 79 6.33 -11.36 6.83
C PRO A 79 6.03 -12.88 6.81
N PHE A 80 7.06 -13.70 6.93
CA PHE A 80 6.98 -15.16 6.93
C PHE A 80 6.64 -15.67 8.33
N ARG A 81 5.58 -16.48 8.44
CA ARG A 81 5.12 -17.02 9.73
C ARG A 81 5.01 -18.53 9.68
N TRP A 82 5.58 -19.17 10.68
CA TRP A 82 5.45 -20.59 10.95
C TRP A 82 5.48 -20.89 12.46
N PRO A 83 4.57 -21.73 12.99
CA PRO A 83 3.42 -22.35 12.33
C PRO A 83 2.39 -21.32 11.85
N TYR A 84 1.62 -21.67 10.83
CA TYR A 84 0.65 -20.74 10.24
C TYR A 84 -0.64 -20.67 11.05
N HIS A 85 -1.01 -19.46 11.47
CA HIS A 85 -2.32 -19.18 12.06
C HIS A 85 -2.97 -18.00 11.34
N GLN A 86 -4.19 -18.21 10.84
CA GLN A 86 -4.98 -17.13 10.23
C GLN A 86 -5.44 -16.15 11.31
N THR A 87 -4.81 -14.99 11.33
CA THR A 87 -5.15 -13.84 12.20
C THR A 87 -4.92 -12.55 11.41
N MET A 88 -5.37 -11.41 11.93
CA MET A 88 -5.10 -10.11 11.30
C MET A 88 -3.61 -9.77 11.22
N SER A 89 -2.75 -10.38 12.07
CA SER A 89 -1.29 -10.20 12.04
C SER A 89 -0.85 -8.72 12.12
N ILE A 90 -1.55 -7.96 12.97
CA ILE A 90 -1.35 -6.52 13.17
C ILE A 90 -0.41 -6.24 14.34
N PHE A 91 0.36 -5.17 14.23
CA PHE A 91 1.20 -4.62 15.29
C PHE A 91 1.18 -3.09 15.21
N LYS A 92 1.68 -2.42 16.26
CA LYS A 92 1.65 -0.95 16.33
C LYS A 92 2.45 -0.36 15.17
N LEU A 93 1.85 0.60 14.46
CA LEU A 93 2.55 1.38 13.44
C LEU A 93 3.45 2.41 14.12
N ASP A 94 4.73 2.44 13.75
CA ASP A 94 5.55 3.63 13.96
C ASP A 94 5.11 4.69 12.95
N ILE A 95 4.67 5.85 13.45
CA ILE A 95 4.16 6.93 12.61
C ILE A 95 5.20 7.44 11.61
N ASN A 96 6.50 7.35 11.92
CA ASN A 96 7.59 7.69 11.00
C ASN A 96 7.56 6.87 9.71
N HIS A 97 6.86 5.74 9.77
CA HIS A 97 6.75 4.75 8.74
C HIS A 97 5.31 4.55 8.27
N TRP A 98 4.48 5.60 8.27
CA TRP A 98 3.13 5.51 7.71
C TRP A 98 3.12 5.63 6.19
N LEU A 99 3.83 6.62 5.64
CA LEU A 99 4.00 6.82 4.20
C LEU A 99 5.50 6.84 3.92
N ASP A 100 6.07 5.66 3.68
CA ASP A 100 7.52 5.48 3.60
C ASP A 100 8.06 6.00 2.26
N MET A 101 9.29 6.52 2.26
CA MET A 101 10.00 6.93 1.04
C MET A 101 11.00 5.85 0.64
N ASP A 102 11.23 5.70 -0.66
CA ASP A 102 12.32 4.88 -1.20
C ASP A 102 12.76 5.39 -2.57
N LYS A 103 13.85 4.80 -3.08
CA LYS A 103 14.43 5.10 -4.40
C LYS A 103 13.48 4.89 -5.58
N TYR A 104 12.39 4.14 -5.42
CA TYR A 104 11.37 3.87 -6.44
C TYR A 104 10.16 4.78 -6.36
N TYR A 105 10.12 5.73 -5.42
CA TYR A 105 9.01 6.66 -5.26
C TYR A 105 8.54 7.29 -6.59
N TRP A 106 9.48 7.79 -7.40
CA TRP A 106 9.17 8.44 -8.68
C TRP A 106 8.42 7.48 -9.63
N HIS A 107 8.87 6.22 -9.70
CA HIS A 107 8.30 5.20 -10.55
C HIS A 107 6.87 4.86 -10.12
N TYR A 108 6.63 4.73 -8.81
CA TYR A 108 5.28 4.53 -8.29
C TYR A 108 4.36 5.70 -8.66
N ILE A 109 4.76 6.94 -8.42
CA ILE A 109 3.91 8.11 -8.70
C ILE A 109 3.59 8.25 -10.20
N GLU A 110 4.57 8.01 -11.07
CA GLU A 110 4.34 8.01 -12.53
C GLU A 110 3.36 6.91 -12.96
N GLU A 111 3.54 5.70 -12.45
CA GLU A 111 2.66 4.59 -12.79
C GLU A 111 1.23 4.82 -12.26
N LYS A 112 1.07 5.44 -11.09
CA LYS A 112 -0.25 5.83 -10.57
C LYS A 112 -0.97 6.80 -11.50
N LYS A 113 -0.26 7.77 -12.08
CA LYS A 113 -0.84 8.69 -13.07
C LYS A 113 -1.31 7.94 -14.30
N ARG A 114 -0.47 7.05 -14.82
CA ARG A 114 -0.80 6.22 -15.98
C ARG A 114 -2.06 5.40 -15.72
N VAL A 115 -2.11 4.70 -14.58
CA VAL A 115 -3.27 3.88 -14.19
C VAL A 115 -4.53 4.74 -14.02
N PHE A 116 -4.43 5.90 -13.37
CA PHE A 116 -5.55 6.82 -13.23
C PHE A 116 -6.09 7.30 -14.58
N MET A 117 -5.21 7.78 -15.46
CA MET A 117 -5.60 8.32 -16.77
C MET A 117 -6.18 7.24 -17.68
N LYS A 118 -5.70 6.00 -17.56
CA LYS A 118 -6.12 4.90 -18.42
C LYS A 118 -7.38 4.17 -17.94
N TYR A 119 -7.43 3.78 -16.67
CA TYR A 119 -8.48 2.90 -16.14
C TYR A 119 -9.50 3.64 -15.28
N GLY A 120 -9.20 4.86 -14.82
CA GLY A 120 -10.12 5.74 -14.09
C GLY A 120 -10.82 5.03 -12.93
N LYS A 121 -12.15 4.91 -13.02
CA LYS A 121 -13.02 4.35 -11.98
C LYS A 121 -12.76 2.89 -11.61
N GLN A 122 -12.09 2.11 -12.47
CA GLN A 122 -11.69 0.74 -12.13
C GLN A 122 -10.70 0.67 -10.97
N ASN A 123 -9.92 1.73 -10.78
CA ASN A 123 -8.89 1.80 -9.74
C ASN A 123 -9.16 2.92 -8.73
N ILE A 124 -9.88 3.97 -9.11
CA ILE A 124 -10.07 5.16 -8.29
C ILE A 124 -11.52 5.63 -8.39
N ASP A 125 -12.31 5.42 -7.34
CA ASP A 125 -13.72 5.82 -7.30
C ASP A 125 -14.15 6.22 -5.89
N TRP A 126 -15.24 6.96 -5.80
CA TRP A 126 -15.79 7.46 -4.54
C TRP A 126 -17.29 7.63 -4.61
N LEU A 127 -17.96 7.38 -3.49
CA LEU A 127 -19.40 7.52 -3.36
C LEU A 127 -19.78 8.90 -2.81
N PRO A 128 -20.96 9.43 -3.17
CA PRO A 128 -21.51 10.61 -2.51
C PRO A 128 -21.58 10.42 -0.99
N GLY A 129 -21.21 11.45 -0.22
CA GLY A 129 -21.12 11.38 1.24
C GLY A 129 -19.78 10.88 1.78
N SER A 130 -18.77 10.69 0.91
CA SER A 130 -17.38 10.36 1.32
C SER A 130 -16.45 11.58 1.33
N GLU A 131 -16.95 12.77 1.02
CA GLU A 131 -16.16 13.98 0.76
C GLU A 131 -15.40 14.48 2.00
N ASP A 132 -16.01 14.39 3.19
CA ASP A 132 -15.40 14.76 4.47
C ASP A 132 -14.19 13.87 4.79
N ALA A 133 -14.37 12.55 4.65
CA ALA A 133 -13.32 11.56 4.87
C ALA A 133 -12.18 11.70 3.85
N CYS A 134 -12.51 11.92 2.56
CA CYS A 134 -11.50 12.11 1.52
C CYS A 134 -10.71 13.42 1.70
N THR A 135 -11.39 14.50 2.12
CA THR A 135 -10.75 15.78 2.41
C THR A 135 -9.80 15.67 3.60
N GLU A 136 -10.28 15.09 4.71
CA GLU A 136 -9.46 14.87 5.90
C GLU A 136 -8.27 13.96 5.59
N LEU A 137 -8.46 12.91 4.78
CA LEU A 137 -7.35 12.07 4.31
C LEU A 137 -6.31 12.91 3.57
N MET A 138 -6.72 13.72 2.59
CA MET A 138 -5.82 14.60 1.83
C MET A 138 -5.02 15.53 2.74
N GLU A 139 -5.69 16.21 3.68
CA GLU A 139 -5.01 17.06 4.67
C GLU A 139 -4.04 16.26 5.53
N THR A 140 -4.43 15.05 5.93
CA THR A 140 -3.63 14.18 6.80
C THR A 140 -2.38 13.68 6.08
N VAL A 141 -2.47 13.24 4.82
CA VAL A 141 -1.25 12.85 4.08
C VAL A 141 -0.40 14.08 3.76
N LEU A 142 -1.00 15.19 3.33
CA LEU A 142 -0.28 16.44 3.07
C LEU A 142 0.57 16.85 4.28
N GLN A 143 -0.05 16.90 5.46
CA GLN A 143 0.64 17.26 6.69
C GLN A 143 1.74 16.26 7.03
N HIS A 144 1.48 14.95 6.90
CA HIS A 144 2.48 13.92 7.14
C HIS A 144 3.69 14.04 6.20
N MET A 145 3.46 14.26 4.90
CA MET A 145 4.55 14.37 3.92
C MET A 145 5.42 15.61 4.17
N ILE A 146 4.81 16.74 4.56
CA ILE A 146 5.55 17.96 4.93
C ILE A 146 6.34 17.76 6.22
N ASP A 147 5.73 17.17 7.26
CA ASP A 147 6.39 17.00 8.56
C ASP A 147 7.50 15.95 8.49
N ARG A 148 7.27 14.84 7.79
CA ARG A 148 8.22 13.73 7.68
C ARG A 148 9.30 13.99 6.63
N TYR A 149 9.00 14.63 5.50
CA TYR A 149 9.94 14.83 4.39
C TYR A 149 9.99 16.30 3.92
N PRO A 150 10.42 17.24 4.78
CA PRO A 150 10.34 18.67 4.49
C PRO A 150 11.20 19.12 3.30
N LEU A 151 12.27 18.40 2.96
CA LEU A 151 13.11 18.69 1.80
C LEU A 151 12.59 18.07 0.48
N LEU A 152 11.58 17.19 0.56
CA LEU A 152 10.94 16.56 -0.60
C LEU A 152 9.60 17.21 -0.96
N PHE A 153 8.94 17.86 0.00
CA PHE A 153 7.65 18.54 -0.19
C PHE A 153 7.72 20.00 0.26
N THR A 154 8.12 20.87 -0.66
CA THR A 154 8.28 22.30 -0.40
C THR A 154 6.92 23.00 -0.38
N VAL A 155 6.57 23.69 0.70
CA VAL A 155 5.37 24.53 0.74
C VAL A 155 5.64 25.84 -0.01
N LEU A 156 4.92 26.07 -1.11
CA LEU A 156 5.03 27.30 -1.91
C LEU A 156 4.09 28.39 -1.42
N ILE A 157 2.86 28.01 -1.05
CA ILE A 157 1.83 28.92 -0.54
C ILE A 157 1.08 28.22 0.59
N ASP A 158 0.95 28.88 1.73
CA ASP A 158 0.09 28.42 2.84
C ASP A 158 -1.05 29.43 3.06
N LYS A 159 -2.28 29.06 2.67
CA LYS A 159 -3.49 29.84 2.94
C LYS A 159 -4.24 29.34 4.18
N LYS A 160 -3.57 28.61 5.07
CA LYS A 160 -4.11 28.00 6.29
C LYS A 160 -5.33 27.13 5.97
N GLU A 161 -6.48 27.47 6.53
CA GLU A 161 -7.77 26.78 6.34
C GLU A 161 -8.26 26.79 4.89
N ARG A 162 -7.70 27.66 4.02
CA ARG A 162 -8.01 27.68 2.59
C ARG A 162 -7.08 26.83 1.72
N GLY A 163 -6.32 25.95 2.35
CA GLY A 163 -5.45 24.98 1.69
C GLY A 163 -4.06 25.51 1.38
N ARG A 164 -3.24 24.64 0.76
CA ARG A 164 -1.82 24.89 0.48
C ARG A 164 -1.48 24.56 -0.96
N VAL A 165 -0.43 25.20 -1.46
CA VAL A 165 0.24 24.82 -2.70
C VAL A 165 1.61 24.27 -2.32
N ILE A 166 1.89 23.04 -2.71
CA ILE A 166 3.20 22.41 -2.48
C ILE A 166 3.88 22.05 -3.79
N ARG A 167 5.19 21.89 -3.75
CA ARG A 167 5.98 21.28 -4.81
C ARG A 167 6.51 19.94 -4.32
N ASN A 168 6.28 18.89 -5.11
CA ASN A 168 6.97 17.62 -4.95
C ASN A 168 8.35 17.75 -5.62
N GLU A 169 9.43 17.74 -4.84
CA GLU A 169 10.79 17.96 -5.35
C GLU A 169 11.36 16.76 -6.11
N LEU A 170 10.74 15.58 -6.01
CA LEU A 170 11.14 14.41 -6.80
C LEU A 170 10.50 14.43 -8.20
N THR A 171 9.19 14.71 -8.29
CA THR A 171 8.48 14.75 -9.58
C THR A 171 8.44 16.14 -10.23
N LYS A 172 8.86 17.18 -9.49
CA LYS A 172 8.78 18.61 -9.83
C LYS A 172 7.36 19.15 -10.05
N GLU A 173 6.34 18.38 -9.69
CA GLU A 173 4.95 18.80 -9.82
C GLU A 173 4.53 19.78 -8.73
N ILE A 174 3.62 20.67 -9.11
CA ILE A 174 2.99 21.61 -8.20
C ILE A 174 1.57 21.12 -7.92
N LEU A 175 1.28 20.83 -6.65
CA LEU A 175 -0.02 20.39 -6.20
C LEU A 175 -0.74 21.56 -5.53
N ASP A 176 -1.70 22.13 -6.25
CA ASP A 176 -2.56 23.21 -5.77
C ASP A 176 -3.80 22.63 -5.09
N MET A 177 -3.72 22.49 -3.77
CA MET A 177 -4.81 22.08 -2.88
C MET A 177 -5.47 23.30 -2.22
N THR A 178 -5.45 24.47 -2.87
CA THR A 178 -6.20 25.63 -2.39
C THR A 178 -7.67 25.54 -2.77
N LEU A 179 -8.52 26.14 -1.93
CA LEU A 179 -9.96 26.09 -2.14
C LEU A 179 -10.45 27.17 -3.12
N PRO A 180 -11.44 26.83 -3.98
CA PRO A 180 -12.01 25.50 -4.13
C PRO A 180 -11.07 24.55 -4.90
N LEU A 181 -11.03 23.28 -4.49
CA LEU A 181 -10.20 22.26 -5.16
C LEU A 181 -10.58 22.10 -6.63
N LYS A 182 -9.57 21.87 -7.47
CA LYS A 182 -9.75 21.62 -8.90
C LYS A 182 -10.10 20.16 -9.19
N GLU A 183 -9.54 19.26 -8.40
CA GLU A 183 -9.73 17.81 -8.50
C GLU A 183 -10.30 17.22 -7.21
N HIS A 184 -10.71 15.95 -7.24
CA HIS A 184 -11.13 15.24 -6.03
C HIS A 184 -9.94 15.04 -5.07
N PRO A 185 -10.13 15.13 -3.73
CA PRO A 185 -9.03 14.98 -2.75
C PRO A 185 -8.15 13.74 -2.95
N LEU A 186 -8.73 12.61 -3.36
CA LEU A 186 -7.98 11.37 -3.60
C LEU A 186 -6.96 11.47 -4.75
N VAL A 187 -7.21 12.34 -5.73
CA VAL A 187 -6.25 12.57 -6.82
C VAL A 187 -4.97 13.19 -6.26
N TYR A 188 -5.09 14.18 -5.37
CA TYR A 188 -3.92 14.79 -4.73
C TYR A 188 -3.16 13.80 -3.84
N VAL A 189 -3.88 12.95 -3.09
CA VAL A 189 -3.27 11.89 -2.27
C VAL A 189 -2.40 10.96 -3.12
N LEU A 190 -2.90 10.53 -4.28
CA LEU A 190 -2.17 9.65 -5.21
C LEU A 190 -0.90 10.29 -5.78
N MET A 191 -0.87 11.61 -5.91
CA MET A 191 0.30 12.35 -6.40
C MET A 191 1.34 12.64 -5.32
N MET A 192 1.03 12.36 -4.04
CA MET A 192 1.95 12.57 -2.91
C MET A 192 2.49 11.26 -2.34
N ALA A 193 1.66 10.23 -2.19
CA ALA A 193 2.01 9.01 -1.47
C ALA A 193 2.10 7.79 -2.40
N LYS A 194 3.06 6.90 -2.14
CA LYS A 194 3.28 5.67 -2.91
C LYS A 194 2.26 4.57 -2.57
N GLU A 195 1.58 4.70 -1.44
CA GLU A 195 0.52 3.80 -0.97
C GLU A 195 -0.81 3.96 -1.71
N ASP A 196 -1.52 2.86 -1.88
CA ASP A 196 -2.94 2.84 -2.24
C ASP A 196 -3.79 3.14 -1.00
N PHE A 197 -4.97 3.73 -1.20
CA PHE A 197 -5.84 4.19 -0.12
C PHE A 197 -7.25 3.64 -0.27
N TYR A 198 -7.75 3.04 0.81
CA TYR A 198 -9.12 2.56 0.92
C TYR A 198 -9.77 3.33 2.08
N VAL A 199 -10.87 4.01 1.81
CA VAL A 199 -11.62 4.81 2.76
C VAL A 199 -12.85 4.03 3.18
N VAL A 200 -12.84 3.56 4.43
CA VAL A 200 -13.90 2.74 5.00
C VAL A 200 -14.65 3.54 6.04
N ARG A 201 -15.99 3.57 5.95
CA ARG A 201 -16.86 4.18 6.96
C ARG A 201 -17.82 3.16 7.54
N LYS A 202 -18.17 3.35 8.80
CA LYS A 202 -19.28 2.62 9.40
C LYS A 202 -20.59 3.25 8.93
N ASP A 203 -21.44 2.47 8.28
CA ASP A 203 -22.78 2.91 7.90
C ASP A 203 -23.68 2.94 9.16
N PRO A 204 -24.35 4.06 9.47
CA PRO A 204 -25.22 4.15 10.64
C PRO A 204 -26.51 3.31 10.52
N ASN A 205 -26.92 2.93 9.30
CA ASN A 205 -28.18 2.22 9.06
C ASN A 205 -28.09 0.73 9.41
N ASP A 206 -26.99 0.06 9.04
CA ASP A 206 -26.77 -1.37 9.32
C ASP A 206 -25.66 -1.63 10.35
N GLY A 207 -24.87 -0.61 10.68
CA GLY A 207 -23.77 -0.70 11.64
C GLY A 207 -22.53 -1.41 11.10
N LEU A 208 -22.45 -1.70 9.80
CA LEU A 208 -21.33 -2.40 9.16
C LEU A 208 -20.33 -1.40 8.58
N HIS A 209 -19.11 -1.87 8.31
CA HIS A 209 -18.08 -1.06 7.68
C HIS A 209 -18.12 -1.24 6.16
N HIS A 210 -18.25 -0.14 5.41
CA HIS A 210 -18.35 -0.09 3.95
C HIS A 210 -17.17 0.65 3.33
N LEU A 211 -16.71 0.18 2.16
CA LEU A 211 -15.75 0.89 1.34
C LEU A 211 -16.45 2.04 0.60
N VAL A 212 -16.24 3.28 1.02
CA VAL A 212 -16.96 4.45 0.48
C VAL A 212 -16.15 5.25 -0.54
N ALA A 213 -14.83 5.12 -0.51
CA ALA A 213 -13.94 5.65 -1.53
C ALA A 213 -12.65 4.84 -1.60
N ALA A 214 -12.02 4.83 -2.76
CA ALA A 214 -10.82 4.05 -3.00
C ALA A 214 -9.93 4.73 -4.03
N ALA A 215 -8.63 4.65 -3.83
CA ALA A 215 -7.59 5.07 -4.73
C ALA A 215 -6.51 3.98 -4.76
N VAL A 216 -6.74 2.95 -5.58
CA VAL A 216 -6.06 1.64 -5.53
C VAL A 216 -5.51 1.27 -6.91
N PRO A 217 -4.45 1.95 -7.37
CA PRO A 217 -3.79 1.62 -8.62
C PRO A 217 -3.01 0.29 -8.57
N PHE A 218 -2.51 -0.13 -7.40
CA PHE A 218 -1.63 -1.29 -7.20
C PHE A 218 -2.22 -2.31 -6.21
N PRO A 219 -3.38 -2.91 -6.52
CA PRO A 219 -4.04 -3.83 -5.62
C PRO A 219 -3.19 -5.07 -5.34
N GLY A 220 -3.26 -5.56 -4.10
CA GLY A 220 -2.80 -6.91 -3.77
C GLY A 220 -3.78 -7.94 -4.32
N GLY A 221 -3.37 -8.68 -5.36
CA GLY A 221 -4.23 -9.65 -6.03
C GLY A 221 -5.12 -9.04 -7.12
N SER A 222 -6.21 -9.73 -7.46
CA SER A 222 -7.23 -9.23 -8.39
C SER A 222 -8.30 -8.45 -7.61
N PHE A 223 -8.10 -7.13 -7.47
CA PHE A 223 -9.06 -6.25 -6.79
C PHE A 223 -9.54 -5.12 -7.72
N ASP A 224 -10.76 -5.25 -8.24
CA ASP A 224 -11.43 -4.22 -9.05
C ASP A 224 -12.36 -3.38 -8.18
N ILE A 225 -12.10 -2.06 -8.12
CA ILE A 225 -12.87 -1.12 -7.31
C ILE A 225 -14.34 -1.08 -7.72
N LEU A 226 -14.66 -1.19 -9.00
CA LEU A 226 -16.05 -1.13 -9.47
C LEU A 226 -16.91 -2.24 -8.86
N THR A 227 -16.31 -3.40 -8.61
CA THR A 227 -17.00 -4.55 -8.03
C THR A 227 -17.06 -4.52 -6.50
N LYS A 228 -16.28 -3.65 -5.85
CA LYS A 228 -16.08 -3.63 -4.38
C LYS A 228 -16.58 -2.35 -3.72
N ILE A 229 -16.64 -1.23 -4.42
CA ILE A 229 -17.09 0.06 -3.89
C ILE A 229 -18.55 -0.05 -3.39
N GLY A 230 -18.83 0.55 -2.23
CA GLY A 230 -20.13 0.53 -1.57
C GLY A 230 -20.46 -0.75 -0.81
N LYS A 231 -19.69 -1.83 -0.98
CA LYS A 231 -19.92 -3.08 -0.27
C LYS A 231 -19.33 -3.04 1.14
N HIS A 232 -19.94 -3.80 2.05
CA HIS A 232 -19.39 -4.00 3.39
C HIS A 232 -18.23 -4.99 3.39
N LEU A 233 -17.39 -4.92 4.42
CA LEU A 233 -16.12 -5.66 4.47
C LEU A 233 -16.30 -7.18 4.38
N ASP A 234 -17.38 -7.76 4.90
CA ASP A 234 -17.60 -9.21 4.77
C ASP A 234 -17.77 -9.66 3.32
N VAL A 235 -18.46 -8.88 2.49
CA VAL A 235 -18.64 -9.20 1.07
C VAL A 235 -17.35 -8.98 0.30
N ILE A 236 -16.58 -7.95 0.69
CA ILE A 236 -15.27 -7.69 0.06
C ILE A 236 -14.30 -8.85 0.29
N HIS A 237 -14.34 -9.47 1.48
CA HIS A 237 -13.45 -10.54 1.91
C HIS A 237 -14.01 -11.96 1.74
N GLU A 238 -15.09 -12.15 0.98
CA GLU A 238 -15.75 -13.45 0.83
C GLU A 238 -14.81 -14.55 0.33
N ASP A 239 -13.89 -14.21 -0.59
CA ASP A 239 -12.93 -15.14 -1.18
C ASP A 239 -11.69 -15.40 -0.31
N VAL A 240 -11.55 -14.71 0.83
CA VAL A 240 -10.39 -14.86 1.72
C VAL A 240 -10.54 -16.12 2.57
N PRO A 241 -9.58 -17.07 2.49
CA PRO A 241 -9.65 -18.30 3.26
C PRO A 241 -9.75 -18.05 4.76
N TYR A 242 -10.60 -18.84 5.40
CA TYR A 242 -10.91 -18.78 6.83
C TYR A 242 -11.49 -17.44 7.31
N TYR A 243 -11.98 -16.57 6.41
CA TYR A 243 -12.50 -15.26 6.81
C TYR A 243 -13.71 -15.40 7.73
N LYS A 244 -14.74 -16.16 7.30
CA LYS A 244 -16.00 -16.31 8.03
C LYS A 244 -15.76 -16.97 9.40
N GLU A 245 -14.88 -17.97 9.49
CA GLU A 245 -14.66 -18.77 10.70
C GLU A 245 -13.63 -18.14 11.66
N LYS A 246 -12.62 -17.43 11.15
CA LYS A 246 -11.47 -16.94 11.96
C LYS A 246 -11.35 -15.43 12.01
N LEU A 247 -11.72 -14.69 10.97
CA LEU A 247 -11.43 -13.25 10.87
C LEU A 247 -12.64 -12.35 11.13
N LYS A 248 -13.79 -12.59 10.50
CA LYS A 248 -14.97 -11.71 10.48
C LYS A 248 -15.27 -11.05 11.84
N ASN A 249 -15.54 -11.89 12.85
CA ASN A 249 -15.90 -11.40 14.18
C ASN A 249 -14.75 -10.67 14.88
N SER A 250 -13.51 -11.08 14.65
CA SER A 250 -12.33 -10.44 15.25
C SER A 250 -12.07 -9.06 14.64
N MET A 251 -12.27 -8.96 13.32
CA MET A 251 -12.02 -7.77 12.52
C MET A 251 -13.05 -6.69 12.81
N GLU A 252 -14.35 -7.02 12.84
CA GLU A 252 -15.39 -6.06 13.20
C GLU A 252 -15.21 -5.52 14.64
N ARG A 253 -14.98 -6.40 15.62
CA ARG A 253 -14.67 -5.98 17.00
C ARG A 253 -13.42 -5.11 17.08
N TRP A 254 -12.43 -5.38 16.24
CA TRP A 254 -11.20 -4.61 16.23
C TRP A 254 -11.42 -3.24 15.61
N PHE A 255 -12.09 -3.13 14.47
CA PHE A 255 -12.42 -1.83 13.86
C PHE A 255 -13.21 -0.95 14.82
N LEU A 256 -14.22 -1.48 15.51
CA LEU A 256 -14.98 -0.73 16.51
C LEU A 256 -14.11 -0.14 17.63
N ARG A 257 -12.96 -0.74 17.93
CA ARG A 257 -12.02 -0.30 18.99
C ARG A 257 -10.82 0.49 18.47
N LEU A 258 -10.58 0.50 17.15
CA LEU A 258 -9.44 1.23 16.57
C LEU A 258 -9.58 2.71 16.89
N ALA A 259 -8.71 3.24 17.74
CA ALA A 259 -8.70 4.65 18.10
C ALA A 259 -7.80 5.45 17.12
N PRO A 260 -8.07 6.75 16.88
CA PRO A 260 -7.27 7.57 15.96
C PRO A 260 -5.78 7.68 16.32
N ASN A 261 -5.43 7.51 17.58
CA ASN A 261 -4.08 7.58 18.12
C ASN A 261 -3.32 6.24 18.10
N LEU A 262 -3.96 5.16 17.64
CA LEU A 262 -3.38 3.81 17.64
C LEU A 262 -3.44 3.16 16.26
N PRO A 263 -2.78 3.75 15.24
CA PRO A 263 -2.66 3.09 13.96
C PRO A 263 -1.85 1.81 14.10
N VAL A 264 -2.14 0.87 13.22
CA VAL A 264 -1.44 -0.41 13.14
C VAL A 264 -0.93 -0.65 11.74
N GLU A 265 0.05 -1.53 11.63
CA GLU A 265 0.54 -2.02 10.37
C GLU A 265 0.62 -3.54 10.38
N ARG A 266 0.68 -4.09 9.17
CA ARG A 266 0.82 -5.51 8.90
C ARG A 266 1.44 -5.68 7.51
N ALA A 267 1.78 -6.91 7.18
CA ALA A 267 2.10 -7.26 5.81
C ALA A 267 1.45 -8.58 5.43
N SER A 268 1.02 -8.66 4.17
CA SER A 268 0.72 -9.91 3.49
C SER A 268 1.73 -10.10 2.36
N TRP A 269 1.82 -11.30 1.80
CA TRP A 269 2.78 -11.54 0.73
C TRP A 269 2.36 -12.71 -0.16
N TYR A 270 2.89 -12.75 -1.38
CA TYR A 270 2.80 -13.87 -2.30
C TYR A 270 4.05 -13.88 -3.19
N ILE A 271 4.20 -14.90 -4.04
CA ILE A 271 5.33 -15.01 -4.97
C ILE A 271 4.82 -14.71 -6.39
N SER A 272 5.58 -13.93 -7.16
CA SER A 272 5.36 -13.70 -8.58
C SER A 272 6.69 -13.71 -9.35
N TRP A 273 6.65 -13.79 -10.67
CA TRP A 273 7.83 -13.75 -11.55
C TRP A 273 7.88 -12.46 -12.38
N ASP A 274 7.39 -11.37 -11.78
CA ASP A 274 7.30 -10.04 -12.36
C ASP A 274 7.31 -8.99 -11.24
N HIS A 275 7.33 -7.72 -11.65
CA HIS A 275 7.20 -6.51 -10.84
C HIS A 275 5.98 -5.68 -11.27
N LYS A 276 4.98 -6.27 -11.95
CA LYS A 276 3.81 -5.55 -12.44
C LYS A 276 2.99 -5.02 -11.27
N LEU A 277 2.89 -3.70 -11.16
CA LEU A 277 2.25 -3.05 -10.01
C LEU A 277 0.73 -3.24 -9.99
N LYS A 278 0.04 -3.05 -11.13
CA LYS A 278 -1.42 -3.14 -11.24
C LYS A 278 -1.96 -4.57 -11.05
N MET A 279 -1.33 -5.56 -11.68
CA MET A 279 -1.77 -6.96 -11.64
C MET A 279 -0.59 -7.90 -11.95
N SER A 280 -0.10 -8.60 -10.92
CA SER A 280 0.99 -9.57 -11.05
C SER A 280 0.56 -10.81 -11.85
N ASN A 281 1.51 -11.44 -12.55
CA ASN A 281 1.30 -12.62 -13.39
C ASN A 281 0.61 -13.75 -12.64
N VAL A 282 0.93 -13.96 -11.36
CA VAL A 282 0.30 -14.99 -10.51
C VAL A 282 -1.22 -14.85 -10.35
N TYR A 283 -1.79 -13.68 -10.66
CA TYR A 283 -3.24 -13.41 -10.62
C TYR A 283 -3.85 -13.14 -12.01
N GLN A 284 -3.07 -13.32 -13.08
CA GLN A 284 -3.58 -13.23 -14.44
C GLN A 284 -4.18 -14.57 -14.87
N VAL A 285 -5.14 -14.50 -15.79
CA VAL A 285 -5.81 -15.69 -16.32
C VAL A 285 -5.15 -16.09 -17.65
N PRO A 286 -4.91 -17.39 -17.91
CA PRO A 286 -4.25 -17.85 -19.15
C PRO A 286 -4.96 -17.39 -20.43
N GLU A 287 -6.27 -17.16 -20.39
CA GLU A 287 -7.03 -16.65 -21.54
C GLU A 287 -6.60 -15.23 -21.95
N VAL A 288 -6.07 -14.46 -21.00
CA VAL A 288 -5.54 -13.10 -21.22
C VAL A 288 -4.03 -13.13 -21.47
N VAL A 289 -3.31 -14.10 -20.89
CA VAL A 289 -1.87 -14.31 -21.08
C VAL A 289 -1.61 -15.79 -21.36
N PRO A 290 -1.67 -16.24 -22.63
CA PRO A 290 -1.61 -17.67 -22.96
C PRO A 290 -0.31 -18.34 -22.54
N ASP A 291 0.81 -17.61 -22.56
CA ASP A 291 2.14 -18.14 -22.25
C ASP A 291 2.51 -18.03 -20.76
N LEU A 292 1.52 -17.85 -19.86
CA LEU A 292 1.75 -17.62 -18.43
C LEU A 292 2.57 -18.74 -17.76
N GLU A 293 2.23 -20.00 -18.05
CA GLU A 293 2.93 -21.15 -17.49
C GLU A 293 4.31 -21.38 -18.11
N GLU A 294 4.44 -21.15 -19.42
CA GLU A 294 5.72 -21.25 -20.11
C GLU A 294 6.70 -20.17 -19.60
N THR A 295 6.25 -18.92 -19.52
CA THR A 295 7.06 -17.82 -18.98
C THR A 295 7.46 -18.06 -17.53
N MET A 296 6.59 -18.63 -16.70
CA MET A 296 6.92 -19.04 -15.33
C MET A 296 8.06 -20.07 -15.33
N LYS A 297 7.93 -21.15 -16.12
CA LYS A 297 8.94 -22.23 -16.21
C LYS A 297 10.29 -21.77 -16.79
N LEU A 298 10.28 -20.82 -17.73
CA LEU A 298 11.49 -20.25 -18.31
C LEU A 298 12.17 -19.24 -17.38
N THR A 299 11.45 -18.69 -16.40
CA THR A 299 12.02 -17.74 -15.45
C THR A 299 12.95 -18.46 -14.47
N PRO A 300 14.20 -18.00 -14.29
CA PRO A 300 15.11 -18.56 -13.29
C PRO A 300 14.50 -18.49 -11.88
N PRO A 301 14.50 -19.58 -11.08
CA PRO A 301 13.91 -19.58 -9.74
C PRO A 301 14.40 -18.45 -8.83
N GLY A 302 15.70 -18.10 -8.88
CA GLY A 302 16.28 -17.03 -8.07
C GLY A 302 15.71 -15.63 -8.36
N SER A 303 15.16 -15.40 -9.56
CA SER A 303 14.57 -14.11 -9.94
C SER A 303 13.07 -14.01 -9.64
N PHE A 304 12.46 -15.05 -9.06
CA PHE A 304 11.10 -14.91 -8.54
C PHE A 304 11.10 -13.93 -7.37
N ASN A 305 10.06 -13.11 -7.31
CA ASN A 305 9.90 -12.10 -6.30
C ASN A 305 8.90 -12.54 -5.24
N VAL A 306 9.26 -12.36 -3.98
CA VAL A 306 8.28 -12.20 -2.92
C VAL A 306 7.74 -10.78 -3.01
N ARG A 307 6.49 -10.65 -3.47
CA ARG A 307 5.74 -9.39 -3.42
C ARG A 307 5.09 -9.28 -2.05
N VAL A 308 5.59 -8.34 -1.25
CA VAL A 308 5.06 -7.98 0.05
C VAL A 308 4.09 -6.81 -0.10
N GLU A 309 2.87 -7.01 0.37
CA GLU A 309 1.86 -5.97 0.51
C GLU A 309 1.96 -5.37 1.92
N ARG A 310 2.67 -4.25 2.05
CA ARG A 310 2.75 -3.46 3.29
C ARG A 310 1.43 -2.73 3.49
N GLN A 311 0.83 -2.90 4.66
CA GLN A 311 -0.51 -2.41 4.93
C GLN A 311 -0.57 -1.65 6.24
N THR A 312 -1.27 -0.51 6.25
CA THR A 312 -1.55 0.22 7.49
C THR A 312 -3.04 0.43 7.67
N LEU A 313 -3.47 0.58 8.92
CA LEU A 313 -4.84 0.89 9.31
C LEU A 313 -4.82 2.04 10.29
N ARG A 314 -5.47 3.15 9.92
CA ARG A 314 -5.56 4.36 10.75
C ARG A 314 -6.97 4.89 10.74
N ARG A 315 -7.52 5.20 11.92
CA ARG A 315 -8.78 5.95 12.02
C ARG A 315 -8.49 7.45 11.96
N LEU A 316 -9.22 8.17 11.13
CA LEU A 316 -9.15 9.63 11.07
C LEU A 316 -9.95 10.27 12.23
N PRO A 317 -9.43 11.30 12.89
CA PRO A 317 -10.04 11.86 14.10
C PRO A 317 -11.37 12.60 13.87
N LYS A 318 -11.59 13.27 12.74
CA LYS A 318 -12.80 14.07 12.48
C LYS A 318 -13.91 13.22 11.85
N SER A 319 -13.65 12.63 10.69
CA SER A 319 -14.62 11.84 9.92
C SER A 319 -14.88 10.45 10.50
N GLN A 320 -14.01 9.99 11.42
CA GLN A 320 -14.01 8.64 11.97
C GLN A 320 -13.84 7.54 10.93
N ALA A 321 -13.49 7.88 9.68
CA ALA A 321 -13.20 6.93 8.63
C ALA A 321 -11.93 6.13 8.96
N ILE A 322 -11.94 4.85 8.59
CA ILE A 322 -10.78 3.98 8.67
C ILE A 322 -10.09 4.02 7.31
N ILE A 323 -8.82 4.40 7.32
CA ILE A 323 -7.95 4.41 6.16
C ILE A 323 -7.13 3.14 6.21
N PHE A 324 -7.37 2.26 5.24
CA PHE A 324 -6.49 1.13 4.97
C PHE A 324 -5.56 1.52 3.83
N THR A 325 -4.25 1.44 4.07
CA THR A 325 -3.25 1.64 3.02
C THR A 325 -2.67 0.33 2.58
N ASN A 326 -2.26 0.24 1.31
CA ASN A 326 -1.57 -0.93 0.75
C ASN A 326 -0.41 -0.47 -0.14
N HIS A 327 0.75 -1.09 -0.06
CA HIS A 327 1.86 -0.78 -0.94
C HIS A 327 2.71 -2.03 -1.25
N PRO A 328 2.91 -2.37 -2.53
CA PRO A 328 3.71 -3.51 -2.91
C PRO A 328 5.22 -3.21 -2.90
N VAL A 329 5.98 -4.05 -2.20
CA VAL A 329 7.44 -4.08 -2.17
C VAL A 329 7.92 -5.45 -2.65
N PHE A 330 9.02 -5.50 -3.39
CA PHE A 330 9.52 -6.72 -4.04
C PHE A 330 10.89 -7.11 -3.49
N TYR A 331 11.08 -8.41 -3.26
CA TYR A 331 12.38 -8.99 -2.91
C TYR A 331 12.57 -10.25 -3.74
N SER A 332 13.64 -10.33 -4.53
CA SER A 332 13.95 -11.55 -5.26
C SER A 332 14.37 -12.68 -4.30
N LEU A 333 14.17 -13.94 -4.69
CA LEU A 333 14.65 -15.07 -3.89
C LEU A 333 16.18 -15.05 -3.78
N ASP A 334 16.90 -14.60 -4.81
CA ASP A 334 18.34 -14.40 -4.77
C ASP A 334 18.79 -13.34 -3.76
N GLU A 335 18.02 -12.27 -3.57
CA GLU A 335 18.31 -11.24 -2.56
C GLU A 335 18.23 -11.78 -1.13
N MET A 336 17.37 -12.78 -0.92
CA MET A 336 17.11 -13.37 0.39
C MET A 336 17.84 -14.70 0.62
N LYS A 337 18.57 -15.20 -0.39
CA LYS A 337 19.12 -16.57 -0.38
C LYS A 337 20.08 -16.83 0.77
N ASP A 338 20.82 -15.82 1.19
CA ASP A 338 21.79 -15.96 2.28
C ASP A 338 21.24 -15.45 3.63
N GLU A 339 19.97 -15.06 3.71
CA GLU A 339 19.34 -14.69 4.98
C GLU A 339 19.00 -15.92 5.82
N PRO A 340 19.58 -16.08 7.02
CA PRO A 340 19.42 -17.29 7.81
C PRO A 340 17.93 -17.64 8.00
N MET A 341 17.58 -18.89 7.71
CA MET A 341 16.23 -19.47 7.84
C MET A 341 15.13 -18.90 6.94
N VAL A 342 15.38 -17.82 6.19
CA VAL A 342 14.35 -17.24 5.29
C VAL A 342 13.98 -18.19 4.14
N PRO A 343 14.93 -18.76 3.38
CA PRO A 343 14.61 -19.78 2.36
C PRO A 343 13.90 -21.00 2.95
N SER A 344 14.32 -21.47 4.13
CA SER A 344 13.67 -22.58 4.85
C SER A 344 12.22 -22.28 5.21
N LEU A 345 11.94 -21.06 5.67
CA LEU A 345 10.58 -20.59 5.98
C LEU A 345 9.69 -20.50 4.74
N ILE A 346 10.20 -19.89 3.66
CA ILE A 346 9.47 -19.78 2.38
C ILE A 346 9.11 -21.18 1.88
N ARG A 347 10.11 -22.07 1.79
CA ARG A 347 9.91 -23.46 1.37
C ARG A 347 8.86 -24.17 2.23
N LYS A 348 8.95 -24.04 3.56
CA LYS A 348 8.02 -24.68 4.48
C LYS A 348 6.59 -24.18 4.28
N ILE A 349 6.40 -22.87 4.08
CA ILE A 349 5.08 -22.29 3.85
C ILE A 349 4.48 -22.73 2.51
N LEU A 350 5.28 -22.83 1.44
CA LEU A 350 4.82 -23.30 0.12
C LEU A 350 4.27 -24.74 0.15
N TYR A 351 4.82 -25.61 1.00
CA TYR A 351 4.45 -27.03 1.06
C TYR A 351 3.49 -27.38 2.19
N GLU A 352 3.68 -26.80 3.36
CA GLU A 352 2.99 -27.21 4.59
C GLU A 352 1.96 -26.17 5.05
N GLY A 353 1.84 -25.03 4.35
CA GLY A 353 0.77 -24.07 4.61
C GLY A 353 -0.62 -24.72 4.53
N PRO A 354 -1.65 -24.15 5.19
CA PRO A 354 -3.02 -24.67 5.07
C PRO A 354 -3.45 -24.72 3.60
N GLY A 355 -4.11 -25.80 3.19
CA GLY A 355 -4.43 -26.07 1.77
C GLY A 355 -5.17 -24.92 1.08
N ASP A 356 -6.14 -24.30 1.76
CA ASP A 356 -6.89 -23.15 1.20
C ASP A 356 -6.01 -21.91 1.01
N ILE A 357 -4.99 -21.73 1.85
CA ILE A 357 -4.01 -20.63 1.71
C ILE A 357 -3.06 -20.91 0.55
N ILE A 358 -2.57 -22.15 0.42
CA ILE A 358 -1.73 -22.57 -0.71
C ILE A 358 -2.46 -22.28 -2.03
N LYS A 359 -3.73 -22.71 -2.14
CA LYS A 359 -4.56 -22.48 -3.32
C LYS A 359 -4.84 -20.99 -3.55
N TYR A 360 -5.24 -20.25 -2.52
CA TYR A 360 -5.55 -18.82 -2.64
C TYR A 360 -4.35 -17.96 -3.08
N LYS A 361 -3.13 -18.37 -2.74
CA LYS A 361 -1.89 -17.69 -3.13
C LYS A 361 -1.21 -18.30 -4.37
N ASN A 362 -1.86 -19.29 -5.02
CA ASN A 362 -1.32 -20.03 -6.17
C ASN A 362 0.07 -20.63 -5.91
N PHE A 363 0.33 -21.07 -4.66
CA PHE A 363 1.61 -21.66 -4.30
C PHE A 363 1.82 -23.05 -4.90
N ASP A 364 0.74 -23.78 -5.16
CA ASP A 364 0.75 -25.06 -5.87
C ASP A 364 1.28 -24.92 -7.30
N PHE A 365 0.94 -23.83 -7.99
CA PHE A 365 1.44 -23.53 -9.34
C PHE A 365 2.95 -23.27 -9.38
N LEU A 366 3.52 -22.75 -8.29
CA LEU A 366 4.91 -22.28 -8.24
C LEU A 366 5.87 -23.28 -7.57
N ARG A 367 5.39 -24.03 -6.58
CA ARG A 367 6.27 -24.75 -5.65
C ARG A 367 7.20 -25.75 -6.33
N ASP A 368 6.73 -26.49 -7.34
CA ASP A 368 7.52 -27.54 -7.98
C ASP A 368 8.66 -26.96 -8.82
N HIS A 369 8.48 -25.76 -9.37
CA HIS A 369 9.54 -25.03 -10.08
C HIS A 369 10.57 -24.43 -9.11
N LEU A 370 10.14 -23.99 -7.93
CA LEU A 370 11.00 -23.31 -6.95
C LEU A 370 11.74 -24.26 -6.00
N VAL A 371 11.22 -25.47 -5.77
CA VAL A 371 11.72 -26.35 -4.70
C VAL A 371 13.18 -26.75 -4.86
N GLY A 372 13.62 -27.10 -6.07
CA GLY A 372 15.01 -27.52 -6.31
C GLY A 372 16.01 -26.39 -6.02
N TYR A 373 15.63 -25.15 -6.35
CA TYR A 373 16.42 -23.98 -6.00
C TYR A 373 16.42 -23.71 -4.49
N LEU A 374 15.26 -23.74 -3.84
CA LEU A 374 15.15 -23.52 -2.40
C LEU A 374 15.91 -24.57 -1.59
N ASP A 375 15.85 -25.85 -1.99
CA ASP A 375 16.60 -26.94 -1.37
C ASP A 375 18.12 -26.70 -1.47
N LYS A 376 18.60 -26.35 -2.67
CA LYS A 376 20.01 -26.00 -2.88
C LYS A 376 20.44 -24.81 -2.02
N VAL A 377 19.65 -23.75 -1.97
CA VAL A 377 19.96 -22.57 -1.16
C VAL A 377 19.99 -22.90 0.33
N ILE A 378 19.08 -23.76 0.81
CA ILE A 378 19.08 -24.22 2.21
C ILE A 378 20.34 -25.04 2.52
N GLU A 379 20.75 -25.93 1.61
CA GLU A 379 22.01 -26.69 1.74
C GLU A 379 23.22 -25.74 1.75
N ASP A 380 23.27 -24.76 0.85
CA ASP A 380 24.30 -23.72 0.83
C ASP A 380 24.33 -22.92 2.15
N GLN A 381 23.18 -22.67 2.81
CA GLN A 381 23.15 -22.02 4.12
C GLN A 381 23.74 -22.90 5.22
N ILE A 382 23.52 -24.22 5.17
CA ILE A 382 24.09 -25.18 6.12
C ILE A 382 25.61 -25.27 5.92
N ASP A 383 26.07 -25.39 4.67
CA ASP A 383 27.49 -25.48 4.34
C ASP A 383 28.27 -24.23 4.73
N LYS A 384 27.65 -23.04 4.62
CA LYS A 384 28.21 -21.77 5.08
C LYS A 384 28.13 -21.58 6.60
N GLY A 385 27.49 -22.50 7.34
CA GLY A 385 27.26 -22.38 8.78
C GLY A 385 26.30 -21.24 9.18
N LEU A 386 25.44 -20.78 8.25
CA LEU A 386 24.43 -19.75 8.53
C LEU A 386 23.26 -20.30 9.35
N ILE A 387 22.95 -21.59 9.19
CA ILE A 387 21.94 -22.34 9.94
C ILE A 387 22.47 -23.75 10.25
N SER A 388 21.89 -24.43 11.24
CA SER A 388 22.15 -25.86 11.46
C SER A 388 21.09 -26.73 10.78
N LYS A 389 21.45 -27.96 10.39
CA LYS A 389 20.54 -28.91 9.71
C LYS A 389 19.32 -29.28 10.56
N ASP A 390 19.47 -29.30 11.87
CA ASP A 390 18.44 -29.63 12.86
C ASP A 390 17.70 -28.38 13.40
N GLN A 391 18.04 -27.19 12.92
CA GLN A 391 17.44 -25.94 13.39
C GLN A 391 15.93 -25.92 13.09
N PRO A 392 15.06 -25.73 14.12
CA PRO A 392 13.63 -25.67 13.91
C PRO A 392 13.22 -24.49 13.02
N VAL A 393 12.47 -24.78 11.95
CA VAL A 393 11.87 -23.75 11.10
C VAL A 393 10.67 -23.14 11.81
N LYS A 394 10.81 -21.89 12.24
CA LYS A 394 9.77 -21.10 12.93
C LYS A 394 9.90 -19.62 12.58
N THR A 395 8.82 -18.87 12.83
CA THR A 395 8.78 -17.41 12.67
C THR A 395 10.02 -16.76 13.31
N LEU A 396 10.68 -15.87 12.56
CA LEU A 396 11.90 -15.20 13.03
C LEU A 396 11.58 -14.24 14.19
N PRO A 397 12.50 -14.07 15.16
CA PRO A 397 12.32 -13.12 16.27
C PRO A 397 12.14 -11.67 15.81
N THR A 398 12.68 -11.31 14.65
CA THR A 398 12.59 -9.97 14.06
C THR A 398 11.33 -9.76 13.23
N TYR A 399 10.40 -10.72 13.23
CA TYR A 399 9.14 -10.62 12.48
C TYR A 399 8.45 -9.27 12.72
N PRO A 400 7.99 -8.58 11.66
CA PRO A 400 7.98 -9.01 10.26
C PRO A 400 9.11 -8.42 9.42
N PHE A 401 10.27 -8.12 10.00
CA PHE A 401 11.39 -7.48 9.31
C PHE A 401 12.63 -8.39 9.25
N ALA A 402 13.53 -8.09 8.32
CA ALA A 402 14.84 -8.72 8.26
C ALA A 402 15.66 -8.41 9.52
N SER A 403 16.62 -9.25 9.86
CA SER A 403 17.35 -9.15 11.13
C SER A 403 18.14 -7.86 11.28
N TRP A 404 18.62 -7.28 10.18
CA TRP A 404 19.33 -6.00 10.17
C TRP A 404 18.39 -4.79 10.16
N ALA A 405 17.06 -4.96 10.18
CA ALA A 405 16.15 -3.82 10.32
C ALA A 405 16.32 -3.07 11.65
N GLN A 406 16.88 -3.75 12.66
CA GLN A 406 17.10 -3.21 14.00
C GLN A 406 18.53 -2.66 14.22
N THR A 407 19.40 -2.69 13.20
CA THR A 407 20.73 -2.05 13.30
C THR A 407 20.59 -0.52 13.24
N ASP A 408 21.67 0.21 13.54
CA ASP A 408 21.68 1.68 13.47
C ASP A 408 21.12 2.15 12.13
N PHE A 409 20.00 2.88 12.20
CA PHE A 409 19.30 3.38 11.03
C PHE A 409 20.21 4.39 10.30
N ASP A 410 20.54 4.06 9.05
CA ASP A 410 21.32 4.94 8.19
C ASP A 410 20.40 6.00 7.58
N PHE A 411 20.46 7.22 8.12
CA PHE A 411 19.67 8.35 7.64
C PHE A 411 19.98 8.76 6.19
N VAL A 412 21.11 8.30 5.62
CA VAL A 412 21.52 8.59 4.25
C VAL A 412 20.97 7.55 3.27
N ASN A 413 21.05 6.27 3.62
CA ASN A 413 20.77 5.17 2.69
C ASN A 413 19.56 4.30 3.08
N GLY A 414 18.93 4.56 4.22
CA GLY A 414 17.85 3.73 4.76
C GLY A 414 18.35 2.35 5.19
N TRP A 415 17.52 1.32 5.00
CA TRP A 415 17.87 -0.04 5.42
C TRP A 415 18.63 -0.81 4.34
N ASN A 416 19.94 -0.64 4.32
CA ASN A 416 20.81 -1.40 3.44
C ASN A 416 20.90 -2.87 3.88
N ASN A 417 20.73 -3.79 2.93
CA ASN A 417 21.12 -5.18 3.18
C ASN A 417 22.65 -5.23 3.29
N PRO A 418 23.21 -5.61 4.46
CA PRO A 418 24.65 -5.55 4.74
C PRO A 418 25.48 -6.51 3.88
N ARG A 419 24.84 -7.43 3.14
CA ARG A 419 25.52 -8.39 2.27
C ARG A 419 25.80 -7.89 0.85
N PHE A 420 25.20 -6.76 0.44
CA PHE A 420 25.55 -6.12 -0.81
C PHE A 420 26.64 -5.07 -0.55
N ASP A 421 27.78 -5.21 -1.22
CA ASP A 421 28.96 -4.35 -1.12
C ASP A 421 28.78 -2.99 -1.81
N GLY A 422 27.64 -2.34 -1.57
CA GLY A 422 27.27 -1.05 -2.17
C GLY A 422 26.58 -1.17 -3.54
N ARG A 423 26.58 -2.34 -4.18
CA ARG A 423 25.75 -2.60 -5.37
C ARG A 423 24.36 -3.08 -4.95
N LYS A 424 23.48 -2.11 -4.70
CA LYS A 424 22.08 -2.39 -4.40
C LYS A 424 21.41 -3.05 -5.61
N PRO A 425 20.52 -4.03 -5.41
CA PRO A 425 19.59 -4.43 -6.44
C PRO A 425 18.86 -3.20 -6.97
N ASP A 426 18.94 -3.00 -8.29
CA ASP A 426 18.21 -1.95 -9.00
C ASP A 426 17.33 -2.60 -10.06
N TYR A 427 16.04 -2.70 -9.75
CA TYR A 427 15.02 -3.24 -10.65
C TYR A 427 14.46 -2.19 -11.62
N SER A 428 14.97 -0.95 -11.63
CA SER A 428 14.40 0.14 -12.45
C SER A 428 14.34 -0.21 -13.93
N GLU A 429 15.37 -0.87 -14.47
CA GLU A 429 15.41 -1.24 -15.90
C GLU A 429 14.45 -2.39 -16.23
N GLN A 430 14.31 -3.36 -15.33
CA GLN A 430 13.33 -4.45 -15.46
C GLN A 430 11.91 -3.90 -15.36
N ALA A 431 11.64 -3.06 -14.35
CA ALA A 431 10.36 -2.38 -14.18
C ALA A 431 9.99 -1.60 -15.44
N LYS A 432 10.91 -0.79 -16.00
CA LYS A 432 10.66 -0.06 -17.26
C LYS A 432 10.31 -0.97 -18.44
N LYS A 433 10.92 -2.16 -18.55
CA LYS A 433 10.59 -3.13 -19.60
C LYS A 433 9.21 -3.75 -19.39
N GLU A 434 8.84 -4.04 -18.15
CA GLU A 434 7.56 -4.65 -17.80
C GLU A 434 6.39 -3.65 -17.81
N LEU A 435 6.69 -2.36 -17.70
CA LEU A 435 5.76 -1.24 -17.90
C LEU A 435 5.40 -1.02 -19.39
N ILE A 436 6.08 -1.68 -20.32
CA ILE A 436 5.68 -1.73 -21.73
C ILE A 436 4.60 -2.80 -21.83
N TYR A 437 3.38 -2.42 -21.50
CA TYR A 437 2.22 -3.27 -21.69
C TYR A 437 1.92 -3.35 -23.19
N SER A 438 2.39 -4.41 -23.86
CA SER A 438 2.22 -4.63 -25.30
C SER A 438 0.76 -4.73 -25.75
N ASN A 439 -0.15 -4.93 -24.79
CA ASN A 439 -1.61 -4.94 -24.96
C ASN A 439 -2.30 -3.77 -24.23
N ASP A 440 -1.58 -2.71 -23.89
CA ASP A 440 -2.16 -1.45 -23.40
C ASP A 440 -2.49 -0.47 -24.53
#